data_AF-A0A2E5AIP3-F1
#
_entry.id   AF-A0A2E5AIP3-F1
#
_cell.length_a   1.000
_cell.length_b   1.000
_cell.length_c   1.000
_cell.angle_alpha   90.00
_cell.angle_beta   90.00
_cell.angle_gamma   90.00
#
_symmetry.space_group_name_H-M   'P 1'
#
loop_
_entity.id
_entity.type
_entity.pdbx_description
1 polymer ?
#
loop_
_entity_poly.entity_id
_entity_poly.type
_entity_poly.pdbx_seq_one_letter_code
_entity_poly.pdbx_strand_id
1 'polypeptide(L)'
;MKIFLNILKLIFSCSLLCLLLSFTFNNKIKIERKVNLIELEKSSEKFVSKKQIIQITENFENDLNISSIEKNIKEIPQIKDAIVYLNHNGDIDIKLEEKSPILRIFNKNSSFYLDSECNILPTSKSYTARKLIITGDLDYYSKDK
;
A
#
# COMPACT_ATOMS: atom_id res chain seq x y z
N MET A 1 -27.75 -48.57 33.35
CA MET A 1 -27.03 -47.33 33.75
C MET A 1 -25.91 -46.90 32.80
N LYS A 2 -25.07 -47.81 32.27
CA LYS A 2 -23.94 -47.43 31.38
C LYS A 2 -24.36 -46.70 30.10
N ILE A 3 -25.46 -47.12 29.46
CA ILE A 3 -25.99 -46.49 28.24
C ILE A 3 -26.48 -45.06 28.50
N PHE A 4 -27.19 -44.84 29.61
CA PHE A 4 -27.64 -43.52 30.04
C PHE A 4 -26.48 -42.56 30.30
N LEU A 5 -25.41 -43.02 30.96
CA LEU A 5 -24.20 -42.22 31.19
C LEU A 5 -23.48 -41.83 29.89
N ASN A 6 -23.48 -42.69 28.87
CA ASN A 6 -22.89 -42.37 27.57
C ASN A 6 -23.71 -41.32 26.81
N ILE A 7 -25.05 -41.40 26.87
CA ILE A 7 -25.95 -40.40 26.27
C ILE A 7 -25.76 -39.03 26.93
N LEU A 8 -25.67 -38.99 28.27
CA LEU A 8 -25.45 -37.76 29.02
C LEU A 8 -24.10 -37.10 28.68
N LYS A 9 -23.04 -37.90 28.55
CA LYS A 9 -21.71 -37.41 28.11
C LYS A 9 -21.76 -36.82 26.70
N LEU A 10 -22.52 -37.42 25.79
CA LEU A 10 -22.65 -36.96 24.41
C LEU A 10 -23.41 -35.63 24.32
N ILE A 11 -24.49 -35.48 25.11
CA ILE A 11 -25.24 -34.21 25.21
C ILE A 11 -24.36 -33.09 25.78
N PHE A 12 -23.61 -33.38 26.84
CA PHE A 12 -22.68 -32.42 27.43
C PHE A 12 -21.59 -32.00 26.44
N SER A 13 -21.03 -32.96 25.68
CA SER A 13 -20.05 -32.68 24.63
C SER A 13 -20.63 -31.81 23.50
N CYS A 14 -21.86 -32.08 23.05
CA CYS A 14 -22.53 -31.26 22.03
C CYS A 14 -22.84 -29.85 22.54
N SER A 15 -23.30 -29.72 23.78
CA SER A 15 -23.57 -28.42 24.41
C SER A 15 -22.30 -27.57 24.52
N LEU A 16 -21.19 -28.18 24.94
CA LEU A 16 -19.89 -27.51 25.00
C LEU A 16 -19.42 -27.05 23.62
N LEU A 17 -19.59 -27.89 22.59
CA LEU A 17 -19.25 -27.54 21.21
C LEU A 17 -20.10 -26.36 20.70
N CYS A 18 -21.41 -26.37 20.93
CA CYS A 18 -22.29 -25.25 20.57
C CYS A 18 -21.89 -23.95 21.27
N LEU A 19 -21.50 -24.01 22.55
CA LEU A 19 -21.06 -22.85 23.32
C LEU A 19 -19.79 -22.23 22.73
N LEU A 20 -18.79 -23.06 22.38
CA LEU A 20 -17.57 -22.61 21.71
C LEU A 20 -17.84 -22.00 20.32
N LEU A 21 -18.77 -22.57 19.55
CA LEU A 21 -19.18 -22.03 18.25
C LEU A 21 -19.91 -20.68 18.38
N SER A 22 -20.80 -20.53 19.37
CA SER A 22 -21.48 -19.25 19.66
C SER A 22 -20.49 -18.16 20.07
N PHE A 23 -19.45 -18.51 20.84
CA PHE A 23 -18.39 -17.57 21.19
C PHE A 23 -17.61 -17.09 19.96
N THR A 24 -17.39 -17.96 18.97
CA THR A 24 -16.72 -17.61 17.71
C THR A 24 -17.57 -16.67 16.85
N PHE A 25 -18.89 -16.87 16.79
CA PHE A 25 -19.77 -16.10 15.90
C PHE A 25 -19.93 -14.62 16.29
N ASN A 26 -19.81 -14.30 17.58
CA ASN A 26 -19.97 -12.92 18.07
C ASN A 26 -18.76 -12.01 17.79
N ASN A 27 -17.64 -12.56 17.33
CA ASN A 27 -16.47 -11.79 16.96
C ASN A 27 -16.51 -11.33 15.48
N LYS A 28 -17.64 -10.79 15.04
CA LYS A 28 -17.65 -9.92 13.86
C LYS A 28 -17.10 -8.57 14.29
N ILE A 29 -15.78 -8.52 14.47
CA ILE A 29 -15.08 -7.27 14.77
C ILE A 29 -15.36 -6.36 13.58
N LYS A 30 -16.13 -5.29 13.82
CA LYS A 30 -16.21 -4.15 12.92
C LYS A 30 -14.85 -3.47 13.05
N ILE A 31 -13.85 -3.99 12.34
CA ILE A 31 -12.49 -3.48 12.42
C ILE A 31 -12.54 -2.11 11.76
N GLU A 32 -12.50 -1.05 12.56
CA GLU A 32 -12.08 0.27 12.07
C GLU A 32 -10.62 0.11 11.62
N ARG A 33 -10.43 -0.29 10.37
CA ARG A 33 -9.11 -0.58 9.82
C ARG A 33 -8.39 0.74 9.60
N LYS A 34 -7.42 1.03 10.45
CA LYS A 34 -6.58 2.23 10.31
C LYS A 34 -5.38 1.88 9.44
N VAL A 35 -4.91 2.84 8.65
CA VAL A 35 -3.60 2.71 7.98
C VAL A 35 -2.54 2.83 9.07
N ASN A 36 -1.91 1.71 9.39
CA ASN A 36 -1.03 1.63 10.56
C ASN A 36 0.42 1.92 10.17
N LEU A 37 0.89 1.31 9.09
CA LEU A 37 2.30 1.39 8.68
C LEU A 37 2.43 1.68 7.18
N ILE A 38 3.12 2.79 6.88
CA ILE A 38 3.67 3.06 5.55
C ILE A 38 5.17 2.83 5.65
N GLU A 39 5.61 1.64 5.26
CA GLU A 39 7.02 1.27 5.20
C GLU A 39 7.57 1.72 3.84
N LEU A 40 8.33 2.82 3.88
CA LEU A 40 9.10 3.27 2.73
C LEU A 40 10.38 2.44 2.72
N GLU A 41 10.53 1.61 1.70
CA GLU A 41 11.81 0.98 1.45
C GLU A 41 12.86 2.09 1.28
N LYS A 42 14.06 1.85 1.82
CA LYS A 42 15.04 2.85 2.27
C LYS A 42 15.56 3.76 1.14
N SER A 43 14.73 4.64 0.61
CA SER A 43 15.05 5.70 -0.32
C SER A 43 15.50 6.92 0.48
N SER A 44 16.66 7.48 0.14
CA SER A 44 17.15 8.74 0.69
C SER A 44 16.32 9.96 0.24
N GLU A 45 15.42 9.75 -0.72
CA GLU A 45 14.67 10.76 -1.44
C GLU A 45 13.20 10.59 -1.05
N LYS A 46 12.53 11.69 -0.68
CA LYS A 46 11.15 11.67 -0.16
C LYS A 46 10.22 12.28 -1.20
N PHE A 47 10.10 11.66 -2.36
CA PHE A 47 9.30 12.23 -3.44
C PHE A 47 7.80 12.16 -3.17
N VAL A 48 7.37 11.12 -2.45
CA VAL A 48 5.97 10.89 -2.13
C VAL A 48 5.69 11.29 -0.69
N SER A 49 4.68 12.14 -0.50
CA SER A 49 4.27 12.54 0.84
C SER A 49 3.33 11.48 1.44
N LYS A 50 3.56 11.08 2.69
CA LYS A 50 2.66 10.17 3.43
C LYS A 50 1.19 10.64 3.40
N LYS A 51 0.96 11.95 3.34
CA LYS A 51 -0.38 12.56 3.25
C LYS A 51 -1.14 12.20 1.97
N GLN A 52 -0.46 12.15 0.82
CA GLN A 52 -1.11 11.77 -0.45
C GLN A 52 -1.61 10.34 -0.42
N ILE A 53 -0.85 9.45 0.22
CA ILE A 53 -1.21 8.02 0.32
C ILE A 53 -2.39 7.84 1.27
N ILE A 54 -2.35 8.51 2.43
CA ILE A 54 -3.45 8.48 3.40
C ILE A 54 -4.77 8.92 2.74
N GLN A 55 -4.77 10.01 1.96
CA GLN A 55 -5.96 10.47 1.22
C GLN A 55 -6.52 9.45 0.23
N ILE A 56 -5.65 8.67 -0.44
CA ILE A 56 -6.11 7.60 -1.35
C ILE A 56 -6.82 6.52 -0.54
N THR A 57 -6.27 6.12 0.62
CA THR A 57 -6.86 5.10 1.49
C THR A 57 -8.15 5.55 2.19
N GLU A 58 -8.26 6.82 2.59
CA GLU A 58 -9.45 7.36 3.26
C GLU A 58 -10.70 7.35 2.37
N ASN A 59 -10.55 7.41 1.04
CA ASN A 59 -11.68 7.34 0.12
C ASN A 59 -12.33 5.95 0.03
N PHE A 60 -11.74 4.91 0.63
CA PHE A 60 -12.24 3.53 0.59
C PHE A 60 -12.82 3.09 1.95
N GLU A 61 -13.86 3.77 2.42
CA GLU A 61 -14.46 3.49 3.74
C GLU A 61 -15.30 2.20 3.81
N ASN A 62 -15.84 1.71 2.68
CA ASN A 62 -16.91 0.70 2.71
C ASN A 62 -16.57 -0.66 2.09
N ASP A 63 -15.78 -0.70 1.01
CA ASP A 63 -15.29 -1.93 0.37
C ASP A 63 -13.80 -1.78 0.09
N LEU A 64 -12.99 -2.23 1.04
CA LEU A 64 -11.53 -2.22 0.94
C LEU A 64 -11.06 -3.22 -0.11
N ASN A 65 -11.14 -2.82 -1.38
CA ASN A 65 -10.49 -3.53 -2.47
C ASN A 65 -8.99 -3.18 -2.45
N ILE A 66 -8.21 -4.02 -1.76
CA ILE A 66 -6.74 -3.91 -1.65
C ILE A 66 -6.10 -3.70 -3.03
N SER A 67 -6.58 -4.42 -4.05
CA SER A 67 -6.06 -4.31 -5.41
C SER A 67 -6.32 -2.93 -6.02
N SER A 68 -7.48 -2.32 -5.75
CA SER A 68 -7.76 -0.95 -6.21
C SER A 68 -6.86 0.08 -5.52
N ILE A 69 -6.63 -0.07 -4.21
CA ILE A 69 -5.73 0.82 -3.46
C ILE A 69 -4.31 0.72 -4.02
N GLU A 70 -3.82 -0.51 -4.20
CA GLU A 70 -2.49 -0.77 -4.75
C GLU A 70 -2.33 -0.17 -6.15
N LYS A 71 -3.33 -0.37 -7.02
CA LYS A 71 -3.33 0.20 -8.38
C LYS A 71 -3.28 1.73 -8.35
N ASN A 72 -4.12 2.37 -7.54
CA ASN A 72 -4.15 3.84 -7.45
C ASN A 72 -2.84 4.42 -6.92
N ILE A 73 -2.18 3.71 -6.00
CA ILE A 73 -0.85 4.09 -5.53
C ILE A 73 0.18 3.95 -6.67
N LYS A 74 0.15 2.85 -7.44
CA LYS A 74 1.05 2.62 -8.58
C LYS A 74 0.89 3.62 -9.72
N GLU A 75 -0.26 4.29 -9.83
CA GLU A 75 -0.48 5.36 -10.80
C GLU A 75 0.34 6.64 -10.50
N ILE A 76 0.88 6.77 -9.29
CA ILE A 76 1.77 7.89 -8.93
C ILE A 76 3.12 7.71 -9.67
N PRO A 77 3.52 8.65 -10.56
CA PRO A 77 4.70 8.47 -11.42
C PRO A 77 6.03 8.23 -10.68
N GLN A 78 6.14 8.74 -9.45
CA GLN A 78 7.33 8.59 -8.60
C GLN A 78 7.42 7.23 -7.90
N ILE A 79 6.36 6.42 -7.96
CA ILE A 79 6.32 5.08 -7.35
C ILE A 79 6.79 4.07 -8.40
N LYS A 80 7.72 3.20 -7.99
CA LYS A 80 8.21 2.08 -8.79
C LYS A 80 7.31 0.87 -8.56
N ASP A 81 7.10 0.53 -7.30
CA ASP A 81 6.21 -0.55 -6.90
C ASP A 81 5.51 -0.21 -5.57
N ALA A 82 4.35 -0.82 -5.36
CA ALA A 82 3.57 -0.69 -4.16
C ALA A 82 2.93 -2.03 -3.82
N ILE A 83 2.99 -2.42 -2.54
CA ILE A 83 2.38 -3.63 -2.03
C ILE A 83 1.48 -3.23 -0.87
N VAL A 84 0.19 -3.55 -0.98
CA VAL A 84 -0.80 -3.27 0.05
C VAL A 84 -1.28 -4.60 0.62
N TYR A 85 -1.28 -4.77 1.93
CA TYR A 85 -1.74 -5.99 2.57
C TYR A 85 -2.37 -5.72 3.94
N LEU A 86 -3.11 -6.71 4.44
CA LEU A 86 -3.66 -6.69 5.79
C LEU A 86 -2.71 -7.38 6.75
N ASN A 87 -2.46 -6.79 7.91
CA ASN A 87 -1.69 -7.41 8.96
C ASN A 87 -2.57 -8.33 9.84
N HIS A 88 -1.95 -9.00 10.82
CA HIS A 88 -2.63 -9.93 11.73
C HIS A 88 -3.70 -9.26 12.60
N ASN A 89 -3.61 -7.94 12.81
CA ASN A 89 -4.62 -7.15 13.53
C ASN A 89 -5.77 -6.70 12.61
N GLY A 90 -5.65 -6.95 11.31
CA GLY A 90 -6.60 -6.53 10.30
C GLY A 90 -6.44 -5.07 9.87
N ASP A 91 -5.35 -4.40 10.25
CA ASP A 91 -5.01 -3.07 9.75
C ASP A 91 -4.38 -3.15 8.36
N ILE A 92 -4.38 -2.02 7.63
CA ILE A 92 -3.77 -1.90 6.31
C ILE A 92 -2.33 -1.46 6.47
N ASP A 93 -1.41 -2.28 5.97
CA ASP A 93 0.00 -1.98 5.84
C ASP A 93 0.34 -1.78 4.36
N ILE A 94 1.17 -0.78 4.08
CA ILE A 94 1.56 -0.39 2.72
C ILE A 94 3.09 -0.36 2.66
N LYS A 95 3.67 -1.16 1.77
CA LYS A 95 5.10 -1.11 1.40
C LYS A 95 5.24 -0.40 0.07
N LEU A 96 6.19 0.52 -0.01
CA LEU A 96 6.39 1.36 -1.19
C LEU A 96 7.86 1.37 -1.59
N GLU A 97 8.08 1.21 -2.89
CA GLU A 97 9.37 1.43 -3.53
C GLU A 97 9.27 2.71 -4.38
N GLU A 98 10.04 3.75 -4.03
CA GLU A 98 10.12 4.98 -4.82
C GLU A 98 11.14 4.83 -5.96
N LYS A 99 10.86 5.43 -7.11
CA LYS A 99 11.84 5.54 -8.19
C LYS A 99 12.97 6.50 -7.79
N SER A 100 14.20 6.09 -8.07
CA SER A 100 15.40 6.88 -7.80
C SER A 100 15.86 7.63 -9.05
N PRO A 101 15.79 8.96 -9.08
CA PRO A 101 16.32 9.73 -10.19
C PRO A 101 17.85 9.70 -10.20
N ILE A 102 18.43 9.68 -11.40
CA ILE A 102 19.88 9.74 -11.63
C ILE A 102 20.33 11.16 -11.95
N LEU A 103 19.53 11.88 -12.72
CA LEU A 103 19.84 13.23 -13.19
C LEU A 103 18.58 14.07 -13.37
N ARG A 104 18.75 15.39 -13.34
CA ARG A 104 17.71 16.39 -13.56
C ARG A 104 17.99 17.14 -14.85
N ILE A 105 17.01 17.19 -15.73
CA ILE A 105 17.07 17.91 -16.99
C ILE A 105 16.34 19.23 -16.84
N PHE A 106 16.96 20.30 -17.31
CA PHE A 106 16.31 21.60 -17.53
C PHE A 106 16.31 21.90 -19.04
N ASN A 107 15.12 22.09 -19.60
CA ASN A 107 14.90 22.62 -20.93
C ASN A 107 14.28 24.03 -20.79
N LYS A 108 14.16 24.78 -21.90
CA LYS A 108 13.69 26.18 -21.95
C LYS A 108 12.49 26.44 -21.03
N ASN A 109 11.48 25.56 -21.04
CA ASN A 109 10.23 25.75 -20.30
C ASN A 109 9.85 24.58 -19.37
N SER A 110 10.70 23.56 -19.19
CA SER A 110 10.36 22.38 -18.39
C SER A 110 11.56 21.82 -17.65
N SER A 111 11.30 21.17 -16.52
CA SER A 111 12.31 20.40 -15.81
C SER A 111 11.74 19.07 -15.35
N PHE A 112 12.51 18.00 -15.49
CA PHE A 112 12.12 16.65 -15.10
C PHE A 112 13.35 15.84 -14.69
N TYR A 113 13.13 14.69 -14.06
CA TYR A 113 14.19 13.75 -13.74
C TYR A 113 14.17 12.57 -14.70
N LEU A 114 15.32 11.91 -14.85
CA LEU A 114 15.41 10.59 -15.46
C LEU A 114 15.83 9.56 -14.42
N ASP A 115 15.19 8.39 -14.44
CA ASP A 115 15.59 7.23 -13.65
C ASP A 115 16.66 6.37 -14.37
N SER A 116 17.05 5.26 -13.75
CA SER A 116 17.99 4.28 -14.29
C SER A 116 17.53 3.60 -15.57
N GLU A 117 16.23 3.60 -15.84
CA GLU A 117 15.61 2.98 -17.00
C GLU A 117 15.35 4.01 -18.11
N CYS A 118 15.85 5.24 -17.94
CA CYS A 118 15.61 6.39 -18.81
C CYS A 118 14.14 6.85 -18.90
N ASN A 119 13.29 6.45 -17.95
CA ASN A 119 11.92 6.95 -17.88
C ASN A 119 11.88 8.37 -17.33
N ILE A 120 10.93 9.16 -17.82
CA ILE A 120 10.67 10.52 -17.31
C ILE A 120 9.97 10.45 -15.96
N LEU A 121 10.55 11.14 -15.00
CA LEU A 121 10.00 11.36 -13.67
C LEU A 121 9.61 12.84 -13.49
N PRO A 122 8.33 13.15 -13.27
CA PRO A 122 7.91 14.53 -13.03
C PRO A 122 8.42 15.05 -11.69
N THR A 123 8.72 16.35 -11.65
CA THR A 123 9.15 17.01 -10.41
C THR A 123 8.04 16.97 -9.36
N SER A 124 8.38 16.59 -8.13
CA SER A 124 7.46 16.70 -6.99
C SER A 124 7.49 18.11 -6.42
N LYS A 125 6.33 18.62 -5.98
CA LYS A 125 6.24 19.87 -5.21
C LYS A 125 6.82 19.71 -3.79
N SER A 126 6.84 18.48 -3.28
CA SER A 126 7.22 18.20 -1.90
C SER A 126 8.72 17.99 -1.71
N TYR A 127 9.45 17.63 -2.77
CA TYR A 127 10.87 17.31 -2.70
C TYR A 127 11.60 17.56 -4.01
N THR A 128 12.86 18.02 -3.90
CA THR A 128 13.79 18.21 -5.01
C THR A 128 15.04 17.39 -4.72
N ALA A 129 15.30 16.38 -5.56
CA ALA A 129 16.51 15.57 -5.44
C ALA A 129 17.74 16.34 -5.89
N ARG A 130 18.83 16.18 -5.13
CA ARG A 130 20.15 16.75 -5.44
C ARG A 130 20.93 15.78 -6.34
N LYS A 131 20.63 15.82 -7.64
CA LYS A 131 21.26 14.99 -8.67
C LYS A 131 22.02 15.83 -9.68
N LEU A 132 22.79 15.17 -10.55
CA LEU A 132 23.49 15.83 -11.66
C LEU A 132 22.48 16.62 -12.51
N ILE A 133 22.83 17.85 -12.85
CA ILE A 133 21.98 18.74 -13.64
C ILE A 133 22.52 18.78 -15.07
N ILE A 134 21.62 18.57 -16.04
CA ILE A 134 21.89 18.75 -17.46
C ILE A 134 20.96 19.86 -17.98
N THR A 135 21.51 20.81 -18.73
CA THR A 135 20.77 21.93 -19.31
C THR A 135 21.15 22.10 -20.78
N GLY A 136 20.18 22.44 -21.62
CA GLY A 136 20.39 22.63 -23.06
C GLY A 136 19.11 22.52 -23.88
N ASP A 137 19.25 22.69 -25.19
CA ASP A 137 18.19 22.44 -26.18
C ASP A 137 18.19 20.94 -26.51
N LEU A 138 17.56 20.16 -25.64
CA LEU A 138 17.58 18.69 -25.71
C LEU A 138 16.27 18.18 -26.32
N ASP A 139 16.39 17.50 -27.47
CA ASP A 139 15.31 16.69 -28.03
C ASP A 139 15.26 15.34 -27.29
N TYR A 140 14.14 15.06 -26.63
CA TYR A 140 13.96 13.81 -25.90
C TYR A 140 13.44 12.71 -26.82
N TYR A 141 14.21 11.63 -26.94
CA TYR A 141 13.78 10.42 -27.62
C TYR A 141 13.07 9.49 -26.63
N SER A 142 11.75 9.40 -26.72
CA SER A 142 10.98 8.35 -26.01
C SER A 142 10.93 7.10 -26.87
N LYS A 143 11.18 5.93 -26.26
CA LYS A 143 11.14 4.63 -26.94
C LYS A 143 9.72 4.16 -27.27
N ASP A 144 8.71 4.91 -26.86
CA ASP A 144 7.27 4.60 -27.05
C ASP A 144 6.67 5.19 -28.35
N LYS A 145 7.50 5.48 -29.36
CA LYS A 145 7.07 5.86 -30.71
C LYS A 145 7.64 4.93 -31.77
#